data_AF-A0A7R9XTW9-F1
#
_entry.id   AF-A0A7R9XTW9-F1
#
_cell.length_a   1.000
_cell.length_b   1.000
_cell.length_c   1.000
_cell.angle_alpha   90.00
_cell.angle_beta   90.00
_cell.angle_gamma   90.00
#
_symmetry.space_group_name_H-M   'P 1'
#
loop_
_entity.id
_entity.type
_entity.pdbx_description
1 polymer ?
#
loop_
_entity_poly.entity_id
_entity_poly.type
_entity_poly.pdbx_seq_one_letter_code
_entity_poly.pdbx_strand_id
1 'polypeptide(L)'
;EGDAGALGAVAAADYYVAVGVGGDEGGDGAPGLSASVASALAAVPTGFAFDCGAELAAQNRLHFLPAEALALAAFGHGALADGAASRASEDAALVNAATALYERRTPGDLLFLLLMLADASVAPAKGKVAAVGANSRVGVREAACLARNCASQLARCYADAACRGALRCVDAAGLNDQATMYRCLRTYDSARFESFAACFIQRHNCMGNAAEACAAPLAPPLASWRGAELTHEAAEEIYVGWFGKEAPEGLAPAGFAPEGGVA
;
A
#
# COMPACT_ATOMS: atom_id res chain seq x y z
N GLU A 1 -32.60 25.36 5.15
CA GLU A 1 -32.34 25.13 3.71
C GLU A 1 -30.92 24.62 3.39
N GLY A 2 -30.10 24.20 4.37
CA GLY A 2 -28.70 23.81 4.11
C GLY A 2 -28.40 22.32 3.89
N ASP A 3 -29.35 21.42 4.14
CA ASP A 3 -29.05 19.97 4.28
C ASP A 3 -29.44 19.13 3.04
N ALA A 4 -30.47 19.55 2.30
CA ALA A 4 -30.94 18.84 1.11
C ALA A 4 -29.95 18.92 -0.07
N GLY A 5 -29.16 19.99 -0.15
CA GLY A 5 -28.14 20.17 -1.20
C GLY A 5 -26.91 19.29 -1.01
N ALA A 6 -26.52 19.02 0.25
CA ALA A 6 -25.39 18.15 0.56
C ALA A 6 -25.74 16.67 0.25
N LEU A 7 -26.95 16.23 0.62
CA LEU A 7 -27.42 14.86 0.35
C LEU A 7 -27.70 14.61 -1.15
N GLY A 8 -28.12 15.63 -1.90
CA GLY A 8 -28.28 15.53 -3.36
C GLY A 8 -26.97 15.30 -4.12
N ALA A 9 -25.85 15.82 -3.61
CA ALA A 9 -24.52 15.58 -4.19
C ALA A 9 -23.99 14.15 -3.92
N VAL A 10 -24.45 13.52 -2.84
CA VAL A 10 -24.03 12.17 -2.42
C VAL A 10 -24.52 11.09 -3.41
N ALA A 11 -25.72 11.26 -3.97
CA ALA A 11 -26.31 10.31 -4.93
C ALA A 11 -25.55 10.24 -6.27
N ALA A 12 -24.71 11.22 -6.57
CA ALA A 12 -23.89 11.28 -7.79
C ALA A 12 -22.44 10.81 -7.57
N ALA A 13 -22.08 10.42 -6.35
CA ALA A 13 -20.72 9.97 -6.05
C ALA A 13 -20.40 8.64 -6.75
N ASP A 14 -19.18 8.54 -7.31
CA ASP A 14 -18.67 7.29 -7.88
C ASP A 14 -18.32 6.28 -6.77
N TYR A 15 -17.82 6.77 -5.63
CA TYR A 15 -17.58 6.00 -4.42
C TYR A 15 -17.70 6.86 -3.16
N TYR A 16 -17.75 6.21 -1.99
CA TYR A 16 -17.67 6.89 -0.71
C TYR A 16 -16.67 6.24 0.25
N VAL A 17 -16.13 7.07 1.16
CA VAL A 17 -15.47 6.62 2.38
C VAL A 17 -16.08 7.41 3.53
N ALA A 18 -16.61 6.70 4.54
CA ALA A 18 -17.13 7.29 5.76
C ALA A 18 -16.26 6.88 6.93
N VAL A 19 -15.94 7.82 7.82
CA VAL A 19 -15.09 7.56 8.99
C VAL A 19 -15.73 8.17 10.22
N GLY A 20 -15.89 7.40 11.30
CA GLY A 20 -16.31 7.93 12.60
C GLY A 20 -17.76 8.43 12.66
N VAL A 21 -18.63 8.00 11.74
CA VAL A 21 -20.04 8.41 11.72
C VAL A 21 -20.80 7.63 12.79
N GLY A 22 -21.02 8.27 13.95
CA GLY A 22 -21.71 7.67 15.08
C GLY A 22 -23.20 7.37 14.81
N GLY A 23 -23.74 6.46 15.61
CA GLY A 23 -25.17 6.22 15.74
C GLY A 23 -25.74 7.06 16.87
N ASP A 24 -25.81 8.38 16.72
CA ASP A 24 -26.64 9.16 17.64
C ASP A 24 -28.09 8.71 17.42
N GLU A 25 -28.74 8.17 18.47
CA GLU A 25 -30.18 7.90 18.45
C GLU A 25 -30.90 9.19 18.06
N GLY A 26 -31.53 9.21 16.89
CA GLY A 26 -32.28 10.37 16.48
C GLY A 26 -33.39 10.61 17.49
N GLY A 27 -33.37 11.75 18.16
CA GLY A 27 -34.48 12.18 19.00
C GLY A 27 -35.80 12.19 18.21
N ASP A 28 -36.90 11.86 18.87
CA ASP A 28 -38.27 11.89 18.34
C ASP A 28 -38.49 11.07 17.04
N GLY A 29 -37.96 9.84 16.99
CA GLY A 29 -38.29 8.88 15.91
C GLY A 29 -37.62 9.18 14.57
N ALA A 30 -36.69 10.14 14.53
CA ALA A 30 -35.82 10.37 13.38
C ALA A 30 -34.75 9.27 13.26
N PRO A 31 -34.38 8.83 12.04
CA PRO A 31 -33.23 7.95 11.86
C PRO A 31 -31.95 8.63 12.38
N GLY A 32 -31.14 7.89 13.13
CA GLY A 32 -29.82 8.38 13.58
C GLY A 32 -28.92 8.78 12.41
N LEU A 33 -27.86 9.55 12.67
CA LEU A 33 -26.96 10.07 11.63
C LEU A 33 -26.40 8.95 10.74
N SER A 34 -25.97 7.83 11.34
CA SER A 34 -25.57 6.59 10.65
C SER A 34 -26.61 6.12 9.63
N ALA A 35 -27.89 6.03 10.02
CA ALA A 35 -28.98 5.57 9.17
C ALA A 35 -29.32 6.59 8.06
N SER A 36 -29.29 7.89 8.36
CA SER A 36 -29.51 8.96 7.38
C SER A 36 -28.42 8.97 6.30
N VAL A 37 -27.16 8.84 6.70
CA VAL A 37 -26.01 8.76 5.80
C VAL A 37 -26.05 7.46 4.98
N ALA A 38 -26.42 6.32 5.60
CA ALA A 38 -26.59 5.06 4.90
C ALA A 38 -27.65 5.14 3.79
N SER A 39 -28.78 5.80 4.08
CA SER A 39 -29.85 6.01 3.09
C SER A 39 -29.39 6.87 1.92
N ALA A 40 -28.69 7.97 2.20
CA ALA A 40 -28.17 8.88 1.17
C ALA A 40 -27.15 8.21 0.25
N LEU A 41 -26.33 7.32 0.83
CA LEU A 41 -25.27 6.61 0.12
C LEU A 41 -25.76 5.37 -0.62
N ALA A 42 -26.99 4.90 -0.44
CA ALA A 42 -27.47 3.62 -0.94
C ALA A 42 -27.29 3.43 -2.47
N ALA A 43 -27.34 4.52 -3.24
CA ALA A 43 -27.17 4.50 -4.70
C ALA A 43 -25.71 4.39 -5.17
N VAL A 44 -24.74 4.62 -4.28
CA VAL A 44 -23.31 4.62 -4.63
C VAL A 44 -22.81 3.18 -4.79
N PRO A 45 -22.13 2.80 -5.89
CA PRO A 45 -21.77 1.40 -6.15
C PRO A 45 -20.68 0.86 -5.23
N THR A 46 -19.73 1.70 -4.84
CA THR A 46 -18.55 1.29 -4.09
C THR A 46 -18.39 2.18 -2.87
N GLY A 47 -18.15 1.60 -1.71
CA GLY A 47 -17.77 2.41 -0.56
C GLY A 47 -17.65 1.63 0.73
N PHE A 48 -16.91 2.24 1.65
CA PHE A 48 -16.52 1.66 2.92
C PHE A 48 -16.72 2.67 4.05
N ALA A 49 -17.26 2.18 5.14
CA ALA A 49 -17.48 2.88 6.39
C ALA A 49 -16.59 2.25 7.46
N PHE A 50 -15.75 3.07 8.07
CA PHE A 50 -14.79 2.67 9.09
C PHE A 50 -15.08 3.41 10.39
N ASP A 51 -15.02 2.71 11.53
CA ASP A 51 -15.38 3.27 12.84
C ASP A 51 -16.78 3.95 12.87
N CYS A 52 -17.73 3.47 12.05
CA CYS A 52 -19.09 4.00 11.96
C CYS A 52 -20.11 3.13 12.71
N GLY A 53 -21.33 3.66 12.89
CA GLY A 53 -22.48 2.91 13.38
C GLY A 53 -22.83 1.69 12.52
N ALA A 54 -23.47 0.69 13.12
CA ALA A 54 -23.70 -0.61 12.51
C ALA A 54 -24.49 -0.54 11.19
N GLU A 55 -25.44 0.39 11.09
CA GLU A 55 -26.27 0.57 9.89
C GLU A 55 -25.44 1.00 8.70
N LEU A 56 -24.49 1.92 8.91
CA LEU A 56 -23.61 2.40 7.85
C LEU A 56 -22.47 1.41 7.58
N ALA A 57 -21.95 0.72 8.59
CA ALA A 57 -20.95 -0.34 8.43
C ALA A 57 -21.49 -1.52 7.58
N ALA A 58 -22.76 -1.90 7.77
CA ALA A 58 -23.43 -2.94 6.99
C ALA A 58 -23.59 -2.60 5.49
N GLN A 59 -23.37 -1.34 5.10
CA GLN A 59 -23.45 -0.89 3.72
C GLN A 59 -22.14 -1.10 2.94
N ASN A 60 -21.06 -1.56 3.58
CA ASN A 60 -19.75 -1.74 2.93
C ASN A 60 -19.85 -2.66 1.71
N ARG A 61 -19.39 -2.17 0.56
CA ARG A 61 -19.57 -2.86 -0.73
C ARG A 61 -18.60 -2.42 -1.80
N LEU A 62 -18.41 -3.29 -2.79
CA LEU A 62 -17.67 -3.04 -4.01
C LEU A 62 -18.56 -3.39 -5.21
N HIS A 63 -18.84 -2.43 -6.10
CA HIS A 63 -19.75 -2.64 -7.23
C HIS A 63 -21.11 -3.26 -6.85
N PHE A 64 -21.72 -2.76 -5.77
CA PHE A 64 -22.94 -3.27 -5.15
C PHE A 64 -22.84 -4.66 -4.52
N LEU A 65 -21.68 -5.33 -4.57
CA LEU A 65 -21.46 -6.59 -3.88
C LEU A 65 -21.07 -6.32 -2.42
N PRO A 66 -21.80 -6.89 -1.44
CA PRO A 66 -21.48 -6.71 -0.03
C PRO A 66 -20.04 -7.17 0.29
N ALA A 67 -19.31 -6.35 1.04
CA ALA A 67 -17.92 -6.63 1.40
C ALA A 67 -17.77 -7.95 2.18
N GLU A 68 -18.73 -8.28 3.05
CA GLU A 68 -18.77 -9.54 3.79
C GLU A 68 -18.90 -10.75 2.84
N ALA A 69 -19.76 -10.66 1.83
CA ALA A 69 -19.92 -11.73 0.85
C ALA A 69 -18.64 -11.96 0.03
N LEU A 70 -17.93 -10.88 -0.32
CA LEU A 70 -16.63 -10.93 -0.99
C LEU A 70 -15.55 -11.53 -0.08
N ALA A 71 -15.51 -11.13 1.19
CA ALA A 71 -14.57 -11.67 2.17
C ALA A 71 -14.78 -13.18 2.36
N LEU A 72 -16.03 -13.67 2.42
CA LEU A 72 -16.32 -15.11 2.48
C LEU A 72 -15.91 -15.85 1.19
N ALA A 73 -16.08 -15.23 0.01
CA ALA A 73 -15.69 -15.84 -1.26
C ALA A 73 -14.18 -16.12 -1.34
N ALA A 74 -13.34 -15.32 -0.66
CA ALA A 74 -11.91 -15.60 -0.53
C ALA A 74 -11.59 -16.88 0.26
N PHE A 75 -12.46 -17.33 1.17
CA PHE A 75 -12.30 -18.59 1.90
C PHE A 75 -12.79 -19.81 1.11
N GLY A 76 -13.68 -19.61 0.12
CA GLY A 76 -14.28 -20.69 -0.67
C GLY A 76 -13.46 -21.14 -1.89
N HIS A 77 -12.59 -20.28 -2.42
CA HIS A 77 -11.64 -20.64 -3.47
C HIS A 77 -10.37 -21.29 -2.87
N GLY A 78 -10.57 -22.44 -2.24
CA GLY A 78 -9.51 -23.43 -2.15
C GLY A 78 -8.98 -23.70 -3.55
N ALA A 79 -7.65 -23.73 -3.68
CA ALA A 79 -6.93 -24.15 -4.87
C ALA A 79 -7.72 -25.23 -5.62
N LEU A 80 -8.21 -24.92 -6.83
CA LEU A 80 -8.76 -25.80 -7.89
C LEU A 80 -9.90 -25.08 -8.65
N ALA A 81 -9.57 -24.05 -9.44
CA ALA A 81 -10.27 -23.72 -10.69
C ALA A 81 -9.41 -22.72 -11.46
N ASP A 82 -8.74 -23.21 -12.49
CA ASP A 82 -8.22 -22.48 -13.66
C ASP A 82 -7.56 -21.12 -13.43
N GLY A 83 -6.23 -21.13 -13.22
CA GLY A 83 -5.21 -20.29 -13.89
C GLY A 83 -5.35 -18.77 -14.06
N ALA A 84 -6.45 -18.17 -13.65
CA ALA A 84 -6.81 -16.77 -13.75
C ALA A 84 -7.49 -16.41 -12.43
N ALA A 85 -6.98 -15.40 -11.73
CA ALA A 85 -7.70 -14.82 -10.60
C ALA A 85 -9.11 -14.47 -11.08
N SER A 86 -10.13 -15.05 -10.45
CA SER A 86 -11.51 -14.67 -10.77
C SER A 86 -11.72 -13.24 -10.29
N ARG A 87 -12.58 -12.46 -10.98
CA ARG A 87 -12.91 -11.10 -10.51
C ARG A 87 -13.33 -11.08 -9.04
N ALA A 88 -14.06 -12.12 -8.60
CA ALA A 88 -14.43 -12.31 -7.21
C ALA A 88 -13.22 -12.43 -6.26
N SER A 89 -12.16 -13.14 -6.65
CA SER A 89 -10.93 -13.22 -5.85
C SER A 89 -10.16 -11.89 -5.80
N GLU A 90 -10.21 -11.10 -6.88
CA GLU A 90 -9.57 -9.78 -6.94
C GLU A 90 -10.34 -8.76 -6.09
N ASP A 91 -11.67 -8.79 -6.17
CA ASP A 91 -12.58 -7.96 -5.38
C ASP A 91 -12.44 -8.26 -3.88
N ALA A 92 -12.31 -9.53 -3.49
CA ALA A 92 -12.06 -9.93 -2.11
C ALA A 92 -10.68 -9.47 -1.60
N ALA A 93 -9.64 -9.58 -2.44
CA ALA A 93 -8.33 -9.05 -2.11
C ALA A 93 -8.34 -7.53 -1.92
N LEU A 94 -9.14 -6.81 -2.71
CA LEU A 94 -9.33 -5.37 -2.60
C LEU A 94 -10.02 -4.98 -1.28
N VAL A 95 -11.09 -5.69 -0.90
CA VAL A 95 -11.77 -5.50 0.40
C VAL A 95 -10.78 -5.67 1.56
N ASN A 96 -10.00 -6.74 1.55
CA ASN A 96 -9.01 -7.00 2.60
C ASN A 96 -7.91 -5.93 2.63
N ALA A 97 -7.44 -5.50 1.46
CA ALA A 97 -6.43 -4.44 1.37
C ALA A 97 -6.96 -3.10 1.88
N ALA A 98 -8.22 -2.75 1.58
CA ALA A 98 -8.86 -1.54 2.05
C ALA A 98 -8.95 -1.49 3.59
N THR A 99 -9.35 -2.60 4.22
CA THR A 99 -9.37 -2.73 5.68
C THR A 99 -7.97 -2.61 6.28
N ALA A 100 -6.99 -3.34 5.73
CA ALA A 100 -5.62 -3.32 6.24
C ALA A 100 -4.95 -1.94 6.12
N LEU A 101 -5.24 -1.20 5.05
CA LEU A 101 -4.78 0.19 4.88
C LEU A 101 -5.34 1.09 5.98
N TYR A 102 -6.64 0.98 6.25
CA TYR A 102 -7.28 1.79 7.29
C TYR A 102 -6.73 1.48 8.69
N GLU A 103 -6.54 0.20 9.01
CA GLU A 103 -6.06 -0.26 10.32
C GLU A 103 -4.67 0.27 10.69
N ARG A 104 -3.81 0.59 9.71
CA ARG A 104 -2.47 1.15 9.97
C ARG A 104 -2.49 2.60 10.46
N ARG A 105 -3.61 3.32 10.31
CA ARG A 105 -3.83 4.69 10.83
C ARG A 105 -2.74 5.70 10.40
N THR A 106 -2.18 5.55 9.20
CA THR A 106 -1.23 6.53 8.65
C THR A 106 -1.89 7.40 7.56
N PRO A 107 -1.47 8.67 7.39
CA PRO A 107 -2.00 9.53 6.33
C PRO A 107 -1.75 8.97 4.91
N GLY A 108 -0.59 8.32 4.71
CA GLY A 108 -0.23 7.72 3.42
C GLY A 108 -1.13 6.53 3.06
N ASP A 109 -1.46 5.69 4.04
CA ASP A 109 -2.37 4.56 3.85
C ASP A 109 -3.80 5.02 3.60
N LEU A 110 -4.25 6.08 4.28
CA LEU A 110 -5.57 6.68 4.02
C LEU A 110 -5.64 7.24 2.59
N LEU A 111 -4.59 7.94 2.13
CA LEU A 111 -4.53 8.43 0.75
C LEU A 111 -4.58 7.26 -0.24
N PHE A 112 -3.80 6.20 0.00
CA PHE A 112 -3.78 5.05 -0.91
C PHE A 112 -5.08 4.26 -0.91
N LEU A 113 -5.73 4.12 0.24
CA LEU A 113 -7.09 3.58 0.36
C LEU A 113 -8.06 4.36 -0.53
N LEU A 114 -8.04 5.70 -0.47
CA LEU A 114 -8.90 6.54 -1.30
C LEU A 114 -8.62 6.35 -2.79
N LEU A 115 -7.35 6.30 -3.19
CA LEU A 115 -6.95 6.08 -4.58
C LEU A 115 -7.32 4.67 -5.07
N MET A 116 -7.19 3.66 -4.22
CA MET A 116 -7.58 2.27 -4.52
C MET A 116 -9.08 2.14 -4.74
N LEU A 117 -9.89 2.73 -3.85
CA LEU A 117 -11.34 2.73 -3.99
C LEU A 117 -11.78 3.56 -5.20
N ALA A 118 -11.08 4.66 -5.51
CA ALA A 118 -11.28 5.40 -6.75
C ALA A 118 -11.01 4.49 -7.96
N ASP A 119 -9.86 3.81 -8.04
CA ASP A 119 -9.54 2.87 -9.15
C ASP A 119 -10.58 1.77 -9.32
N ALA A 120 -11.10 1.27 -8.21
CA ALA A 120 -12.13 0.25 -8.21
C ALA A 120 -13.48 0.81 -8.67
N SER A 121 -13.86 2.01 -8.20
CA SER A 121 -15.13 2.66 -8.56
C SER A 121 -15.20 3.14 -10.00
N VAL A 122 -14.05 3.41 -10.61
CA VAL A 122 -13.97 3.86 -11.98
C VAL A 122 -14.45 2.74 -12.91
N ALA A 123 -15.64 2.95 -13.48
CA ALA A 123 -16.12 2.17 -14.61
C ALA A 123 -15.02 2.12 -15.70
N PRO A 124 -14.86 1.03 -16.46
CA PRO A 124 -13.77 0.85 -17.43
C PRO A 124 -13.55 2.04 -18.40
N ALA A 125 -14.57 2.88 -18.61
CA ALA A 125 -14.53 4.06 -19.44
C ALA A 125 -13.84 5.31 -18.84
N LYS A 126 -13.70 5.46 -17.50
CA LYS A 126 -13.10 6.67 -16.89
C LYS A 126 -11.58 6.58 -16.64
N GLY A 127 -10.94 5.47 -17.02
CA GLY A 127 -9.49 5.29 -16.95
C GLY A 127 -8.95 4.85 -15.58
N LYS A 128 -7.88 4.06 -15.57
CA LYS A 128 -7.29 3.51 -14.35
C LYS A 128 -6.47 4.54 -13.58
N VAL A 129 -6.45 4.43 -12.25
CA VAL A 129 -5.53 5.19 -11.39
C VAL A 129 -4.17 4.49 -11.42
N ALA A 130 -3.25 5.03 -12.22
CA ALA A 130 -1.95 4.42 -12.50
C ALA A 130 -1.13 4.03 -11.24
N ALA A 131 -1.28 4.75 -10.14
CA ALA A 131 -0.54 4.53 -8.90
C ALA A 131 -0.92 3.24 -8.14
N VAL A 132 -2.14 2.70 -8.33
CA VAL A 132 -2.66 1.57 -7.55
C VAL A 132 -2.23 0.21 -8.12
N GLY A 133 -2.05 0.15 -9.45
CA GLY A 133 -1.69 -1.08 -10.16
C GLY A 133 -0.20 -1.45 -10.10
N ALA A 134 0.68 -0.51 -9.79
CA ALA A 134 2.12 -0.67 -9.99
C ALA A 134 2.82 -1.56 -8.94
N ASN A 135 2.32 -1.63 -7.70
CA ASN A 135 3.12 -2.16 -6.59
C ASN A 135 2.50 -3.35 -5.83
N SER A 136 1.29 -3.81 -6.15
CA SER A 136 0.47 -4.50 -5.15
C SER A 136 0.15 -5.97 -5.38
N ARG A 137 0.64 -6.61 -6.44
CA ARG A 137 0.15 -7.96 -6.80
C ARG A 137 1.29 -8.90 -7.16
N VAL A 138 1.65 -9.76 -6.20
CA VAL A 138 2.21 -11.08 -6.54
C VAL A 138 1.03 -11.96 -6.96
N GLY A 139 0.65 -11.86 -8.23
CA GLY A 139 -0.38 -12.72 -8.79
C GLY A 139 0.14 -14.14 -9.05
N VAL A 140 -0.74 -14.98 -9.60
CA VAL A 140 -0.41 -16.38 -9.95
C VAL A 140 0.77 -16.45 -10.92
N ARG A 141 0.88 -15.48 -11.84
CA ARG A 141 1.97 -15.39 -12.82
C ARG A 141 3.30 -15.07 -12.16
N GLU A 142 3.31 -14.08 -11.27
CA GLU A 142 4.49 -13.62 -10.52
C GLU A 142 4.98 -14.75 -9.60
N ALA A 143 4.05 -15.42 -8.90
CA ALA A 143 4.33 -16.60 -8.08
C ALA A 143 4.89 -17.76 -8.91
N ALA A 144 4.31 -18.04 -10.08
CA ALA A 144 4.82 -19.07 -10.99
C ALA A 144 6.22 -18.74 -11.53
N CYS A 145 6.50 -17.46 -11.84
CA CYS A 145 7.83 -17.01 -12.25
C CYS A 145 8.85 -17.20 -11.13
N LEU A 146 8.51 -16.77 -9.91
CA LEU A 146 9.36 -16.92 -8.74
C LEU A 146 9.66 -18.40 -8.47
N ALA A 147 8.62 -19.26 -8.49
CA ALA A 147 8.78 -20.68 -8.23
C ALA A 147 9.66 -21.38 -9.27
N ARG A 148 9.55 -20.98 -10.55
CA ARG A 148 10.33 -21.59 -11.64
C ARG A 148 11.78 -21.11 -11.68
N ASN A 149 12.03 -19.84 -11.39
CA ASN A 149 13.34 -19.22 -11.65
C ASN A 149 14.14 -18.91 -10.37
N CYS A 150 13.46 -18.60 -9.27
CA CYS A 150 14.07 -18.02 -8.07
C CYS A 150 13.84 -18.81 -6.78
N ALA A 151 13.24 -20.01 -6.86
CA ALA A 151 12.93 -20.82 -5.69
C ALA A 151 14.15 -21.16 -4.84
N SER A 152 15.32 -21.40 -5.46
CA SER A 152 16.54 -21.74 -4.72
C SER A 152 17.07 -20.55 -3.90
N GLN A 153 16.99 -19.34 -4.45
CA GLN A 153 17.38 -18.09 -3.81
C GLN A 153 16.38 -17.74 -2.72
N LEU A 154 15.08 -17.91 -2.97
CA LEU A 154 14.04 -17.72 -1.97
C LEU A 154 14.21 -18.69 -0.79
N ALA A 155 14.49 -19.97 -1.03
CA ALA A 155 14.72 -20.94 0.03
C ALA A 155 15.95 -20.57 0.88
N ARG A 156 17.04 -20.12 0.25
CA ARG A 156 18.24 -19.63 0.95
C ARG A 156 17.97 -18.35 1.73
N CYS A 157 17.14 -17.45 1.20
CA CYS A 157 16.68 -16.27 1.92
C CYS A 157 15.87 -16.66 3.16
N TYR A 158 14.91 -17.59 3.03
CA TYR A 158 14.14 -18.05 4.18
C TYR A 158 14.98 -18.81 5.22
N ALA A 159 16.15 -19.34 4.86
CA ALA A 159 17.08 -19.90 5.84
C ALA A 159 17.86 -18.82 6.62
N ASP A 160 18.02 -17.62 6.06
CA ASP A 160 18.77 -16.50 6.63
C ASP A 160 17.89 -15.60 7.51
N ALA A 161 18.36 -15.26 8.71
CA ALA A 161 17.57 -14.47 9.67
C ALA A 161 17.41 -13.00 9.22
N ALA A 162 18.47 -12.40 8.69
CA ALA A 162 18.42 -11.05 8.14
C ALA A 162 17.46 -11.00 6.95
N CYS A 163 17.59 -11.91 5.99
CA CYS A 163 16.71 -11.94 4.82
C CYS A 163 15.22 -12.14 5.19
N ARG A 164 14.90 -13.03 6.15
CA ARG A 164 13.52 -13.13 6.67
C ARG A 164 13.04 -11.83 7.32
N GLY A 165 13.93 -11.12 8.03
CA GLY A 165 13.65 -9.81 8.60
C GLY A 165 13.32 -8.78 7.52
N ALA A 166 14.12 -8.74 6.44
CA ALA A 166 13.89 -7.87 5.29
C ALA A 166 12.51 -8.12 4.66
N LEU A 167 12.18 -9.38 4.35
CA LEU A 167 10.89 -9.73 3.74
C LEU A 167 9.70 -9.31 4.61
N ARG A 168 9.75 -9.56 5.91
CA ARG A 168 8.67 -9.20 6.85
C ARG A 168 8.55 -7.69 7.04
N CYS A 169 9.67 -6.99 7.11
CA CYS A 169 9.69 -5.55 7.29
C CYS A 169 9.13 -4.83 6.06
N VAL A 170 9.55 -5.26 4.87
CA VAL A 170 9.05 -4.75 3.58
C VAL A 170 7.54 -5.00 3.43
N ASP A 171 7.07 -6.20 3.77
CA ASP A 171 5.65 -6.53 3.73
C ASP A 171 4.82 -5.64 4.68
N ALA A 172 5.35 -5.36 5.88
CA ALA A 172 4.69 -4.51 6.87
C ALA A 172 4.74 -2.99 6.57
N ALA A 173 5.78 -2.52 5.87
CA ALA A 173 5.96 -1.10 5.54
C ALA A 173 4.82 -0.54 4.68
N GLY A 174 4.12 -1.40 3.94
CA GLY A 174 3.13 -0.98 2.97
C GLY A 174 3.76 -0.40 1.70
N LEU A 175 3.01 -0.45 0.60
CA LEU A 175 3.54 -0.28 -0.75
C LEU A 175 3.88 1.16 -1.14
N ASN A 176 3.53 2.14 -0.30
CA ASN A 176 3.75 3.57 -0.57
C ASN A 176 4.72 4.22 0.40
N ASP A 177 5.15 3.52 1.45
CA ASP A 177 6.14 4.05 2.38
C ASP A 177 7.55 3.70 1.91
N GLN A 178 8.02 4.44 0.91
CA GLN A 178 9.37 4.25 0.36
C GLN A 178 10.47 4.47 1.40
N ALA A 179 10.23 5.32 2.41
CA ALA A 179 11.20 5.59 3.45
C ALA A 179 11.32 4.40 4.43
N THR A 180 10.19 3.82 4.84
CA THR A 180 10.18 2.62 5.67
C THR A 180 10.71 1.41 4.91
N MET A 181 10.31 1.23 3.65
CA MET A 181 10.87 0.21 2.76
C MET A 181 12.39 0.30 2.68
N TYR A 182 12.92 1.50 2.44
CA TYR A 182 14.37 1.72 2.40
C TYR A 182 15.04 1.36 3.73
N ARG A 183 14.49 1.82 4.86
CA ARG A 183 15.02 1.48 6.21
C ARG A 183 15.01 -0.03 6.44
N CYS A 184 13.96 -0.74 6.02
CA CYS A 184 13.89 -2.20 6.10
C CYS A 184 15.03 -2.87 5.31
N LEU A 185 15.24 -2.45 4.06
CA LEU A 185 16.28 -3.00 3.20
C LEU A 185 17.68 -2.77 3.77
N ARG A 186 17.95 -1.58 4.32
CA ARG A 186 19.24 -1.25 4.93
C ARG A 186 19.48 -1.98 6.26
N THR A 187 18.44 -2.06 7.10
CA THR A 187 18.53 -2.70 8.43
C THR A 187 18.80 -4.20 8.33
N TYR A 188 18.20 -4.84 7.33
CA TYR A 188 18.26 -6.27 7.13
C TYR A 188 19.11 -6.67 5.92
N ASP A 189 20.02 -5.79 5.50
CA ASP A 189 20.87 -6.02 4.33
C ASP A 189 21.66 -7.32 4.48
N SER A 190 21.59 -8.16 3.45
CA SER A 190 22.23 -9.47 3.45
C SER A 190 22.46 -9.95 2.02
N ALA A 191 23.58 -10.64 1.80
CA ALA A 191 23.91 -11.24 0.50
C ALA A 191 22.83 -12.25 0.03
N ARG A 192 22.06 -12.83 0.96
CA ARG A 192 20.93 -13.71 0.62
C ARG A 192 19.74 -12.91 0.11
N PHE A 193 19.45 -11.76 0.73
CA PHE A 193 18.43 -10.85 0.25
C PHE A 193 18.79 -10.26 -1.11
N GLU A 194 20.01 -9.76 -1.28
CA GLU A 194 20.50 -9.23 -2.55
C GLU A 194 20.40 -10.30 -3.66
N SER A 195 20.86 -11.53 -3.40
CA SER A 195 20.78 -12.62 -4.36
C SER A 195 19.33 -12.97 -4.73
N PHE A 196 18.39 -12.89 -3.80
CA PHE A 196 16.98 -13.13 -4.07
C PHE A 196 16.36 -11.97 -4.87
N ALA A 197 16.57 -10.73 -4.43
CA ALA A 197 16.07 -9.52 -5.10
C ALA A 197 16.60 -9.41 -6.53
N ALA A 198 17.90 -9.68 -6.75
CA ALA A 198 18.50 -9.69 -8.08
C ALA A 198 17.87 -10.75 -8.99
N CYS A 199 17.53 -11.94 -8.47
CA CYS A 199 16.83 -12.96 -9.25
C CYS A 199 15.41 -12.50 -9.61
N PHE A 200 14.64 -12.10 -8.61
CA PHE A 200 13.21 -11.85 -8.71
C PHE A 200 12.87 -10.55 -9.46
N ILE A 201 13.58 -9.45 -9.16
CA ILE A 201 13.29 -8.11 -9.69
C ILE A 201 14.08 -7.84 -10.98
N GLN A 202 15.37 -8.17 -11.02
CA GLN A 202 16.25 -7.73 -12.11
C GLN A 202 16.37 -8.77 -13.23
N ARG A 203 16.83 -9.99 -12.90
CA ARG A 203 17.18 -11.00 -13.93
C ARG A 203 15.98 -11.60 -14.63
N HIS A 204 14.95 -11.96 -13.86
CA HIS A 204 13.75 -12.58 -14.41
C HIS A 204 12.56 -11.63 -14.49
N ASN A 205 12.69 -10.42 -13.90
CA ASN A 205 11.64 -9.41 -13.83
C ASN A 205 10.27 -10.03 -13.54
N CYS A 206 10.19 -10.85 -12.49
CA CYS A 206 9.00 -11.63 -12.21
C CYS A 206 7.80 -10.77 -11.83
N MET A 207 8.00 -9.49 -11.45
CA MET A 207 6.94 -8.50 -11.22
C MET A 207 6.50 -7.76 -12.48
N GLY A 208 7.16 -7.99 -13.63
CA GLY A 208 6.83 -7.31 -14.88
C GLY A 208 7.09 -5.80 -14.82
N ASN A 209 8.04 -5.36 -13.99
CA ASN A 209 8.40 -3.95 -13.88
C ASN A 209 8.89 -3.45 -15.23
N ALA A 210 8.19 -2.48 -15.79
CA ALA A 210 8.61 -1.77 -16.97
C ALA A 210 8.55 -0.28 -16.65
N ALA A 211 9.71 0.37 -16.69
CA ALA A 211 9.80 1.82 -16.62
C ALA A 211 10.44 2.29 -17.92
N GLU A 212 9.80 3.23 -18.61
CA GLU A 212 10.45 3.95 -19.68
C GLU A 212 11.59 4.76 -19.08
N ALA A 213 12.79 4.62 -19.64
CA ALA A 213 13.91 5.45 -19.24
C ALA A 213 13.51 6.91 -19.45
N CYS A 214 13.59 7.73 -18.39
CA CYS A 214 13.30 9.15 -18.50
C CYS A 214 14.18 9.78 -19.59
N ALA A 215 13.55 10.37 -20.60
CA ALA A 215 14.22 11.13 -21.65
C ALA A 215 14.63 12.55 -21.20
N ALA A 216 14.23 12.95 -19.98
CA ALA A 216 14.63 14.18 -19.32
C ALA A 216 16.15 14.20 -19.09
N PRO A 217 16.80 15.39 -19.03
CA PRO A 217 18.24 15.50 -19.18
C PRO A 217 18.98 14.63 -18.16
N LEU A 218 19.94 13.85 -18.65
CA LEU A 218 20.91 13.13 -17.82
C LEU A 218 21.59 14.14 -16.88
N ALA A 219 21.15 14.16 -15.63
CA ALA A 219 21.83 14.90 -14.59
C ALA A 219 23.20 14.23 -14.39
N PRO A 220 24.33 14.93 -14.60
CA PRO A 220 25.63 14.35 -14.32
C PRO A 220 25.71 14.00 -12.83
N PRO A 221 26.39 12.89 -12.46
CA PRO A 221 26.63 12.57 -11.06
C PRO A 221 27.23 13.76 -10.31
N LEU A 222 26.83 13.95 -9.06
CA LEU A 222 27.36 15.01 -8.22
C LEU A 222 28.88 14.81 -8.05
N ALA A 223 29.69 15.76 -8.52
CA ALA A 223 31.15 15.65 -8.45
C ALA A 223 31.74 16.16 -7.14
N SER A 224 31.03 17.05 -6.45
CA SER A 224 31.48 17.68 -5.22
C SER A 224 30.32 17.93 -4.27
N TRP A 225 30.58 17.80 -2.99
CA TRP A 225 29.63 18.12 -1.94
C TRP A 225 30.33 18.99 -0.89
N ARG A 226 29.74 20.14 -0.57
CA ARG A 226 30.28 21.12 0.40
C ARG A 226 31.69 21.63 0.11
N GLY A 227 32.01 21.77 -1.17
CA GLY A 227 33.32 22.26 -1.60
C GLY A 227 34.44 21.21 -1.53
N ALA A 228 34.13 19.96 -1.19
CA ALA A 228 35.03 18.82 -1.28
C ALA A 228 34.60 17.86 -2.41
N GLU A 229 35.54 17.08 -2.92
CA GLU A 229 35.26 15.99 -3.86
C GLU A 229 34.28 14.98 -3.23
N LEU A 230 33.36 14.43 -4.02
CA LEU A 230 32.40 13.45 -3.52
C LEU A 230 33.10 12.12 -3.22
N THR A 231 33.26 11.80 -1.93
CA THR A 231 33.74 10.48 -1.49
C THR A 231 32.59 9.47 -1.40
N HIS A 232 32.93 8.19 -1.23
CA HIS A 232 31.92 7.13 -1.03
C HIS A 232 31.08 7.39 0.23
N GLU A 233 31.72 7.78 1.33
CA GLU A 233 31.07 8.07 2.61
C GLU A 233 30.12 9.27 2.49
N ALA A 234 30.58 10.34 1.82
CA ALA A 234 29.74 11.50 1.52
C ALA A 234 28.55 11.13 0.63
N ALA A 235 28.75 10.25 -0.36
CA ALA A 235 27.67 9.76 -1.21
C ALA A 235 26.64 8.96 -0.40
N GLU A 236 27.08 8.11 0.52
CA GLU A 236 26.20 7.36 1.43
C GLU A 236 25.41 8.31 2.35
N GLU A 237 26.03 9.35 2.90
CA GLU A 237 25.33 10.35 3.74
C GLU A 237 24.26 11.11 2.95
N ILE A 238 24.57 11.53 1.72
CA ILE A 238 23.61 12.19 0.83
C ILE A 238 22.46 11.24 0.49
N TYR A 239 22.78 9.98 0.21
CA TYR A 239 21.83 8.96 -0.23
C TYR A 239 20.83 8.56 0.86
N VAL A 240 21.28 8.44 2.11
CA VAL A 240 20.43 8.10 3.28
C VAL A 240 19.62 9.31 3.76
N GLY A 241 20.07 10.52 3.42
CA GLY A 241 19.56 11.78 3.93
C GLY A 241 20.52 12.35 4.98
N TRP A 242 21.15 13.46 4.64
CA TRP A 242 22.11 14.11 5.54
C TRP A 242 21.37 14.91 6.63
N PHE A 243 21.56 14.53 7.90
CA PHE A 243 20.82 15.09 9.04
C PHE A 243 21.51 16.26 9.76
N GLY A 244 22.71 16.67 9.35
CA GLY A 244 23.50 17.62 10.13
C GLY A 244 24.76 16.99 10.72
N LYS A 245 25.45 17.75 11.57
CA LYS A 245 26.44 17.20 12.50
C LYS A 245 25.78 16.62 13.76
N GLU A 246 24.51 16.96 13.98
CA GLU A 246 23.69 16.53 15.11
C GLU A 246 22.47 15.81 14.53
N ALA A 247 22.53 14.47 14.47
CA ALA A 247 21.34 13.69 14.14
C ALA A 247 20.37 13.74 15.34
N PRO A 248 19.07 14.00 15.14
CA PRO A 248 18.09 13.88 16.21
C PRO A 248 18.11 12.47 16.82
N GLU A 249 18.00 12.36 18.15
CA GLU A 249 17.92 11.06 18.83
C GLU A 249 16.82 10.19 18.19
N GLY A 250 17.18 8.96 17.81
CA GLY A 250 16.27 7.99 17.18
C GLY A 250 16.18 8.04 15.66
N LEU A 251 16.84 8.99 14.98
CA LEU A 251 16.91 9.07 13.50
C LEU A 251 18.28 8.68 12.92
N ALA A 252 19.30 8.48 13.76
CA ALA A 252 20.60 7.97 13.33
C ALA A 252 20.48 6.50 12.92
N PRO A 253 20.94 6.10 11.71
CA PRO A 253 20.96 4.70 11.33
C PRO A 253 21.85 3.90 12.29
N ALA A 254 21.41 2.70 12.67
CA ALA A 254 22.20 1.79 13.50
C ALA A 254 23.55 1.53 12.83
N GLY A 255 24.64 2.01 13.43
CA GLY A 255 26.01 1.93 12.90
C GLY A 255 26.70 3.27 12.64
N PHE A 256 25.99 4.39 12.69
CA PHE A 256 26.61 5.73 12.68
C PHE A 256 26.87 6.18 14.13
N ALA A 257 28.01 5.78 14.70
CA ALA A 257 28.53 6.48 15.86
C ALA A 257 29.13 7.81 15.35
N PRO A 258 28.75 8.98 15.89
CA PRO A 258 29.44 10.21 15.55
C PRO A 258 30.91 10.06 15.99
N GLU A 259 31.84 10.21 15.05
CA GLU A 259 33.24 10.37 15.42
C GLU A 259 33.36 11.61 16.33
N GLY A 260 33.67 11.38 17.62
CA GLY A 260 33.92 12.46 18.57
C GLY A 260 33.34 12.29 19.98
N GLY A 261 32.62 11.22 20.29
CA GLY A 261 32.24 10.91 21.67
C GLY A 261 33.41 10.33 22.46
N VAL A 262 34.17 11.17 23.15
CA VAL A 262 35.09 10.73 24.22
C VAL A 262 34.26 10.01 25.30
N ALA A 263 34.78 8.88 25.77
CA ALA A 263 34.19 8.03 26.81
C ALA A 263 33.78 8.77 28.08
#